data_AF-A0A8J8FG07-F1
#
_entry.id   AF-A0A8J8FG07-F1
#
_cell.length_a   1.000
_cell.length_b   1.000
_cell.length_c   1.000
_cell.angle_alpha   90.00
_cell.angle_beta   90.00
_cell.angle_gamma   90.00
#
_symmetry.space_group_name_H-M   'P 1'
#
loop_
_entity.id
_entity.type
_entity.pdbx_description
1 polymer ?
#
loop_
_entity_poly.entity_id
_entity_poly.type
_entity_poly.pdbx_seq_one_letter_code
_entity_poly.pdbx_strand_id
1 'polypeptide(L)'
;MKKRKKTRPKISKPQTSKSEVSIFTIVFFLLSLLLTYVIVLKGLEYNKRLFTWSFIALFLGLLLESYFIFRNLNSILKCFTISFFVSLFTFLPEKRERIYNFQNHIELWPYFFLISFIIGIIILKQKEITSRQTEGTTLLQSIALLYWLVDYKIFDNIDFPKVLFLVIAIGAILFSLINALTKINLGKSNRLFLSIWSSFVLMCFAVDNIIRVFSNGDIDQQNSLMTSIEVAIQYFFVGISSVYVVQNIYMLLAFLPEKNTKYKQTLYNAKKMHLDRYSNLQVSTRHTLLCICYCAILFVLNSIYNFIPRHTMIWVVIVTFPILLQIVKWARQKNNS
;
A
#
# COMPACT_ATOMS: atom_id res chain seq x y z
N MET A 1 52.66 28.45 21.17
CA MET A 1 51.45 28.30 20.32
C MET A 1 51.71 27.35 19.15
N LYS A 2 51.28 26.08 19.23
CA LYS A 2 51.31 25.12 18.11
C LYS A 2 49.88 24.94 17.56
N LYS A 3 49.61 25.44 16.36
CA LYS A 3 48.33 25.27 15.66
C LYS A 3 48.13 23.79 15.28
N ARG A 4 47.17 23.11 15.90
CA ARG A 4 46.72 21.77 15.48
C ARG A 4 45.93 21.88 14.16
N LYS A 5 46.47 21.30 13.09
CA LYS A 5 45.76 21.11 11.81
C LYS A 5 44.59 20.13 12.04
N LYS A 6 43.35 20.59 11.86
CA LYS A 6 42.16 19.73 11.76
C LYS A 6 42.21 18.98 10.42
N THR A 7 42.52 17.69 10.45
CA THR A 7 42.33 16.78 9.33
C THR A 7 40.82 16.59 9.09
N ARG A 8 40.35 16.94 7.89
CA ARG A 8 38.97 16.69 7.46
C ARG A 8 38.72 15.17 7.40
N PRO A 9 37.56 14.66 7.85
CA PRO A 9 37.21 13.25 7.72
C PRO A 9 37.07 12.89 6.23
N LYS A 10 37.75 11.82 5.81
CA LYS A 10 37.55 11.20 4.49
C LYS A 10 36.10 10.74 4.38
N ILE A 11 35.37 11.33 3.44
CA ILE A 11 34.05 10.84 3.04
C ILE A 11 34.27 9.47 2.38
N SER A 12 33.91 8.41 3.09
CA SER A 12 33.88 7.05 2.52
C SER A 12 32.80 7.02 1.45
N LYS A 13 33.18 6.66 0.23
CA LYS A 13 32.23 6.37 -0.85
C LYS A 13 31.33 5.19 -0.41
N PRO A 14 30.04 5.19 -0.74
CA PRO A 14 29.17 4.06 -0.43
C PRO A 14 29.66 2.83 -1.22
N GLN A 15 30.09 1.79 -0.50
CA GLN A 15 30.32 0.46 -1.08
C GLN A 15 28.97 -0.08 -1.57
N THR A 16 28.75 -0.04 -2.88
CA THR A 16 27.71 -0.84 -3.53
C THR A 16 28.18 -2.30 -3.51
N SER A 17 27.81 -3.05 -2.47
CA SER A 17 28.00 -4.51 -2.52
C SER A 17 27.14 -5.04 -3.67
N LYS A 18 27.78 -5.65 -4.66
CA LYS A 18 27.08 -6.48 -5.64
C LYS A 18 26.40 -7.60 -4.84
N SER A 19 25.09 -7.48 -4.65
CA SER A 19 24.29 -8.47 -3.94
C SER A 19 24.22 -9.73 -4.80
N GLU A 20 25.17 -10.65 -4.63
CA GLU A 20 25.10 -11.97 -5.24
C GLU A 20 23.84 -12.72 -4.77
N VAL A 21 23.21 -13.45 -5.68
CA VAL A 21 22.11 -14.36 -5.35
C VAL A 21 22.74 -15.52 -4.59
N SER A 22 22.27 -15.79 -3.37
CA SER A 22 22.86 -16.85 -2.56
C SER A 22 22.48 -18.21 -3.14
N ILE A 23 23.38 -19.19 -3.04
CA ILE A 23 23.14 -20.58 -3.45
C ILE A 23 21.86 -21.12 -2.80
N PHE A 24 21.61 -20.75 -1.53
CA PHE A 24 20.37 -21.08 -0.83
C PHE A 24 19.11 -20.63 -1.59
N THR A 25 19.07 -19.40 -2.12
CA THR A 25 17.91 -18.93 -2.90
C THR A 25 17.70 -19.78 -4.14
N ILE A 26 18.76 -20.20 -4.83
CA ILE A 26 18.66 -21.06 -6.01
C ILE A 26 18.10 -22.44 -5.63
N VAL A 27 18.60 -23.05 -4.55
CA VAL A 27 18.13 -24.35 -4.07
C VAL A 27 16.66 -24.29 -3.66
N PHE A 28 16.25 -23.28 -2.89
CA PHE A 28 14.85 -23.10 -2.50
C PHE A 28 13.94 -22.89 -3.71
N PHE A 29 14.40 -22.13 -4.71
CA PHE A 29 13.63 -21.89 -5.93
C PHE A 29 13.45 -23.19 -6.74
N LEU A 30 14.53 -23.95 -6.96
CA LEU A 30 14.46 -25.24 -7.66
C LEU A 30 13.56 -26.24 -6.95
N LEU A 31 13.66 -26.35 -5.62
CA LEU A 31 12.79 -27.20 -4.82
C LEU A 31 11.32 -26.77 -4.94
N SER A 32 11.06 -25.46 -4.89
CA SER A 32 9.70 -24.93 -5.04
C SER A 32 9.14 -25.23 -6.43
N LEU A 33 9.93 -25.07 -7.49
CA LEU A 33 9.53 -25.40 -8.87
C LEU A 33 9.20 -26.89 -9.03
N LEU A 34 10.00 -27.78 -8.43
CA LEU A 34 9.75 -29.22 -8.46
C LEU A 34 8.42 -29.57 -7.77
N LEU A 35 8.16 -28.99 -6.59
CA LEU A 35 6.90 -29.16 -5.87
C LEU A 35 5.73 -28.60 -6.67
N THR A 36 5.87 -27.42 -7.27
CA THR A 36 4.85 -26.83 -8.14
C THR A 36 4.57 -27.71 -9.35
N TYR A 37 5.59 -28.31 -9.97
CA TYR A 37 5.39 -29.23 -11.09
C TYR A 37 4.52 -30.43 -10.70
N VAL A 38 4.77 -31.03 -9.53
CA VAL A 38 3.94 -32.12 -8.99
C VAL A 38 2.49 -31.67 -8.75
N ILE A 39 2.30 -30.47 -8.21
CA ILE A 39 0.98 -29.87 -7.98
C ILE A 39 0.26 -29.63 -9.32
N VAL A 40 0.95 -29.10 -10.32
CA VAL A 40 0.39 -28.84 -11.66
C VAL A 40 -0.06 -30.13 -12.31
N LEU A 41 0.76 -31.19 -12.26
CA LEU A 41 0.38 -32.51 -12.83
C LEU A 41 -0.92 -33.03 -12.22
N LYS A 42 -1.06 -32.96 -10.90
CA LYS A 42 -2.32 -33.31 -10.22
C LYS A 42 -3.44 -32.34 -10.55
N GLY A 43 -3.15 -31.04 -10.71
CA GLY A 43 -4.14 -30.01 -11.03
C GLY A 43 -4.73 -30.14 -12.43
N LEU A 44 -3.97 -30.66 -13.39
CA LEU A 44 -4.44 -30.95 -14.75
C LEU A 44 -5.59 -31.96 -14.75
N GLU A 45 -5.61 -32.91 -13.81
CA GLU A 45 -6.71 -33.87 -13.66
C GLU A 45 -8.04 -33.18 -13.29
N TYR A 46 -7.98 -31.98 -12.69
CA TYR A 46 -9.15 -31.23 -12.23
C TYR A 46 -9.56 -30.07 -13.15
N ASN A 47 -8.91 -29.87 -14.31
CA ASN A 47 -9.18 -28.78 -15.27
C ASN A 47 -9.22 -27.36 -14.63
N LYS A 48 -8.48 -27.14 -13.54
CA LYS A 48 -8.44 -25.85 -12.83
C LYS A 48 -7.28 -24.99 -13.32
N ARG A 49 -7.55 -23.72 -13.63
CA ARG A 49 -6.50 -22.71 -13.86
C ARG A 49 -5.89 -22.33 -12.51
N LEU A 50 -4.56 -22.38 -12.42
CA LEU A 50 -3.82 -22.02 -11.19
C LEU A 50 -3.81 -20.52 -10.94
N PHE A 51 -3.71 -19.71 -12.00
CA PHE A 51 -3.66 -18.26 -11.92
C PHE A 51 -4.68 -17.65 -12.88
N THR A 52 -5.58 -16.81 -12.35
CA THR A 52 -6.52 -16.04 -13.16
C THR A 52 -5.85 -14.76 -13.67
N TRP A 53 -6.40 -14.13 -14.71
CA TRP A 53 -5.86 -12.85 -15.17
C TRP A 53 -5.96 -11.75 -14.11
N SER A 54 -7.02 -11.78 -13.28
CA SER A 54 -7.16 -10.86 -12.14
C SER A 54 -6.01 -11.01 -11.16
N PHE A 55 -5.63 -12.26 -10.85
CA PHE A 55 -4.46 -12.54 -10.04
C PHE A 55 -3.18 -11.98 -10.67
N ILE A 56 -2.98 -12.19 -11.98
CA ILE A 56 -1.80 -11.68 -12.69
C ILE A 56 -1.75 -10.15 -12.62
N ALA A 57 -2.86 -9.46 -12.86
CA ALA A 57 -2.94 -8.00 -12.77
C ALA A 57 -2.61 -7.48 -11.36
N LEU A 58 -3.17 -8.11 -10.32
CA LEU A 58 -2.88 -7.81 -8.92
C LEU A 58 -1.40 -8.04 -8.62
N PHE A 59 -0.85 -9.18 -9.01
CA PHE A 59 0.54 -9.53 -8.74
C PHE A 59 1.51 -8.59 -9.48
N LEU A 60 1.20 -8.16 -10.71
CA LEU A 60 1.97 -7.15 -11.44
C LEU A 60 2.00 -5.81 -10.71
N GLY A 61 0.87 -5.37 -10.16
CA GLY A 61 0.82 -4.16 -9.33
C GLY A 61 1.71 -4.27 -8.09
N LEU A 62 1.66 -5.42 -7.42
CA LEU A 62 2.49 -5.71 -6.25
C LEU A 62 3.98 -5.81 -6.60
N LEU A 63 4.34 -6.40 -7.73
CA LEU A 63 5.72 -6.46 -8.23
C LEU A 63 6.27 -5.06 -8.57
N LEU A 64 5.46 -4.23 -9.24
CA LEU A 64 5.84 -2.86 -9.54
C LEU A 64 6.13 -2.09 -8.26
N GLU A 65 5.26 -2.19 -7.25
CA GLU A 65 5.48 -1.52 -5.97
C GLU A 65 6.71 -2.08 -5.24
N SER A 66 6.90 -3.40 -5.28
CA SER A 66 8.10 -4.05 -4.73
C SER A 66 9.38 -3.52 -5.38
N TYR A 67 9.35 -3.23 -6.68
CA TYR A 67 10.48 -2.60 -7.37
C TYR A 67 10.82 -1.23 -6.81
N PHE A 68 9.81 -0.38 -6.56
CA PHE A 68 10.02 0.93 -5.95
C PHE A 68 10.54 0.85 -4.50
N ILE A 69 10.07 -0.12 -3.72
CA ILE A 69 10.47 -0.33 -2.33
C ILE A 69 11.90 -0.88 -2.23
N PHE A 70 12.22 -1.96 -2.93
CA PHE A 70 13.52 -2.63 -2.81
C PHE A 70 14.62 -1.95 -3.62
N ARG A 71 14.30 -1.34 -4.77
CA ARG A 71 15.24 -0.78 -5.75
C ARG A 71 16.30 -1.76 -6.27
N ASN A 72 16.14 -3.05 -5.98
CA ASN A 72 17.08 -4.11 -6.33
C ASN A 72 16.30 -5.39 -6.61
N LEU A 73 16.38 -5.88 -7.85
CA LEU A 73 15.72 -7.10 -8.30
C LEU A 73 16.18 -8.33 -7.49
N ASN A 74 17.44 -8.38 -7.05
CA ASN A 74 17.94 -9.54 -6.30
C ASN A 74 17.27 -9.67 -4.93
N SER A 75 16.92 -8.54 -4.29
CA SER A 75 16.18 -8.56 -3.03
C SER A 75 14.72 -8.97 -3.24
N ILE A 76 14.11 -8.54 -4.35
CA ILE A 76 12.75 -8.94 -4.73
C ILE A 76 12.72 -10.44 -5.03
N LEU A 77 13.68 -10.97 -5.80
CA LEU A 77 13.80 -12.39 -6.12
C LEU A 77 13.99 -13.25 -4.86
N LYS A 78 14.80 -12.79 -3.90
CA LYS A 78 14.96 -13.46 -2.60
C LYS A 78 13.64 -13.50 -1.83
N CYS A 79 12.95 -12.37 -1.73
CA CYS A 79 11.65 -12.29 -1.07
C CYS A 79 10.61 -13.18 -1.78
N PHE A 80 10.54 -13.10 -3.11
CA PHE A 80 9.64 -13.90 -3.94
C PHE A 80 9.88 -15.38 -3.71
N THR A 81 11.13 -15.83 -3.76
CA THR A 81 11.49 -17.25 -3.59
C THR A 81 11.07 -17.78 -2.22
N ILE A 82 11.36 -17.02 -1.15
CA ILE A 82 10.99 -17.40 0.21
C ILE A 82 9.46 -17.43 0.35
N SER A 83 8.77 -16.39 -0.10
CA SER A 83 7.31 -16.30 -0.03
C SER A 83 6.62 -17.37 -0.87
N PHE A 84 7.17 -17.71 -2.03
CA PHE A 84 6.72 -18.79 -2.88
C PHE A 84 6.89 -20.14 -2.21
N PHE A 85 8.06 -20.42 -1.63
CA PHE A 85 8.27 -21.64 -0.84
C PHE A 85 7.31 -21.73 0.35
N VAL A 86 7.16 -20.65 1.12
CA VAL A 86 6.21 -20.57 2.24
C VAL A 86 4.77 -20.78 1.76
N SER A 87 4.44 -20.34 0.54
CA SER A 87 3.09 -20.54 0.03
C SER A 87 2.72 -21.99 -0.24
N LEU A 88 3.71 -22.86 -0.48
CA LEU A 88 3.47 -24.29 -0.68
C LEU A 88 2.97 -24.99 0.59
N PHE A 89 3.09 -24.36 1.76
CA PHE A 89 2.47 -24.86 2.99
C PHE A 89 0.94 -24.93 2.92
N THR A 90 0.29 -24.24 1.98
CA THR A 90 -1.16 -24.40 1.76
C THR A 90 -1.54 -25.82 1.42
N PHE A 91 -0.66 -26.60 0.79
CA PHE A 91 -0.97 -27.97 0.39
C PHE A 91 -0.88 -29.00 1.53
N LEU A 92 -0.49 -28.57 2.74
CA LEU A 92 -0.54 -29.42 3.92
C LEU A 92 -2.00 -29.62 4.38
N PRO A 93 -2.36 -30.83 4.85
CA PRO A 93 -3.72 -31.10 5.31
C PRO A 93 -4.07 -30.22 6.52
N GLU A 94 -5.25 -29.62 6.51
CA GLU A 94 -5.71 -28.81 7.64
C GLU A 94 -6.10 -29.69 8.82
N LYS A 95 -5.93 -29.20 10.05
CA LYS A 95 -6.28 -29.96 11.28
C LYS A 95 -7.73 -30.42 11.35
N ARG A 96 -8.63 -29.78 10.59
CA ARG A 96 -10.07 -30.08 10.56
C ARG A 96 -10.48 -30.85 9.30
N GLU A 97 -9.55 -31.12 8.39
CA GLU A 97 -9.81 -31.77 7.12
C GLU A 97 -9.80 -33.29 7.31
N ARG A 98 -10.99 -33.91 7.25
CA ARG A 98 -11.14 -35.37 7.33
C ARG A 98 -10.84 -36.07 6.00
N ILE A 99 -11.12 -35.38 4.88
CA ILE A 99 -10.88 -35.84 3.51
C ILE A 99 -10.15 -34.71 2.80
N TYR A 100 -8.99 -35.00 2.22
CA TYR A 100 -8.16 -34.00 1.55
C TYR A 100 -8.85 -33.44 0.29
N ASN A 101 -9.15 -32.14 0.31
CA ASN A 101 -9.76 -31.40 -0.79
C ASN A 101 -8.68 -30.60 -1.54
N PHE A 102 -8.01 -31.28 -2.47
CA PHE A 102 -6.95 -30.68 -3.29
C PHE A 102 -7.42 -29.45 -4.08
N GLN A 103 -8.68 -29.43 -4.52
CA GLN A 103 -9.23 -28.32 -5.28
C GLN A 103 -9.25 -27.02 -4.47
N ASN A 104 -9.69 -27.08 -3.21
CA ASN A 104 -9.68 -25.92 -2.32
C ASN A 104 -8.26 -25.40 -2.07
N HIS A 105 -7.30 -26.31 -1.90
CA HIS A 105 -5.88 -25.96 -1.73
C HIS A 105 -5.30 -25.26 -2.96
N ILE A 106 -5.65 -25.70 -4.18
CA ILE A 106 -5.29 -25.02 -5.44
C ILE A 106 -5.89 -23.62 -5.50
N GLU A 107 -7.16 -23.45 -5.15
CA GLU A 107 -7.86 -22.16 -5.21
C GLU A 107 -7.29 -21.14 -4.19
N LEU A 108 -6.87 -21.59 -3.01
CA LEU A 108 -6.30 -20.75 -1.96
C LEU A 108 -4.83 -20.37 -2.18
N TRP A 109 -4.08 -21.22 -2.90
CA TRP A 109 -2.63 -21.08 -3.04
C TRP A 109 -2.17 -19.71 -3.57
N PRO A 110 -2.75 -19.13 -4.65
CA PRO A 110 -2.35 -17.82 -5.16
C PRO A 110 -2.53 -16.71 -4.11
N TYR A 111 -3.63 -16.73 -3.35
CA TYR A 111 -3.89 -15.73 -2.31
C TYR A 111 -2.91 -15.84 -1.14
N PHE A 112 -2.60 -17.06 -0.73
CA PHE A 112 -1.62 -17.29 0.32
C PHE A 112 -0.21 -16.86 -0.10
N PHE A 113 0.15 -17.08 -1.36
CA PHE A 113 1.38 -16.55 -1.95
C PHE A 113 1.43 -15.02 -1.93
N LEU A 114 0.35 -14.32 -2.30
CA LEU A 114 0.31 -12.86 -2.23
C LEU A 114 0.49 -12.35 -0.79
N ILE A 115 -0.21 -12.95 0.16
CA ILE A 115 -0.12 -12.58 1.59
C ILE A 115 1.29 -12.83 2.11
N SER A 116 1.88 -14.00 1.84
CA SER A 116 3.24 -14.32 2.27
C SER A 116 4.28 -13.39 1.61
N PHE A 117 4.04 -12.95 0.38
CA PHE A 117 4.88 -11.98 -0.31
C PHE A 117 4.77 -10.59 0.32
N ILE A 118 3.55 -10.10 0.58
CA ILE A 118 3.34 -8.81 1.26
C ILE A 118 3.97 -8.81 2.66
N ILE A 119 3.78 -9.87 3.44
CA ILE A 119 4.40 -10.01 4.78
C ILE A 119 5.93 -10.01 4.67
N GLY A 120 6.48 -10.75 3.70
CA GLY A 120 7.92 -10.78 3.44
C GLY A 120 8.48 -9.38 3.11
N ILE A 121 7.78 -8.62 2.28
CA ILE A 121 8.13 -7.23 1.95
C ILE A 121 8.13 -6.37 3.22
N ILE A 122 7.09 -6.45 4.05
CA ILE A 122 6.96 -5.70 5.31
C ILE A 122 8.10 -6.02 6.27
N ILE A 123 8.44 -7.29 6.46
CA ILE A 123 9.52 -7.71 7.37
C ILE A 123 10.88 -7.17 6.90
N LEU A 124 11.17 -7.28 5.61
CA LEU A 124 12.47 -6.90 5.06
C LEU A 124 12.66 -5.38 4.90
N LYS A 125 11.56 -4.64 4.65
CA LYS A 125 11.56 -3.24 4.23
C LYS A 125 10.61 -2.35 5.03
N GLN A 126 10.37 -2.68 6.29
CA GLN A 126 9.45 -1.97 7.18
C GLN A 126 9.65 -0.45 7.18
N LYS A 127 10.91 0.02 7.18
CA LYS A 127 11.25 1.45 7.23
C LYS A 127 10.90 2.17 5.93
N GLU A 128 11.11 1.53 4.79
CA GLU A 128 10.81 2.07 3.47
C GLU A 128 9.30 2.08 3.19
N ILE A 129 8.58 1.05 3.66
CA ILE A 129 7.13 0.89 3.50
C ILE A 129 6.34 1.81 4.43
N THR A 130 6.90 2.12 5.60
CA THR A 130 6.36 3.16 6.51
C THR A 130 6.61 4.52 5.87
N SER A 131 5.86 4.80 4.79
CA SER A 131 6.05 5.93 3.91
C SER A 131 5.96 7.23 4.70
N ARG A 132 6.95 8.11 4.53
CA ARG A 132 6.96 9.39 5.23
C ARG A 132 5.69 10.16 4.86
N GLN A 133 4.83 10.37 5.86
CA GLN A 133 3.65 11.20 5.72
C GLN A 133 4.03 12.67 5.87
N THR A 134 3.31 13.51 5.16
CA THR A 134 3.38 14.96 5.27
C THR A 134 1.97 15.53 5.33
N GLU A 135 1.85 16.80 5.70
CA GLU A 135 0.57 17.53 5.63
C GLU A 135 -0.05 17.48 4.23
N GLY A 136 0.78 17.43 3.18
CA GLY A 136 0.31 17.32 1.80
C GLY A 136 -0.34 15.97 1.52
N THR A 137 0.21 14.87 2.05
CA THR A 137 -0.38 13.52 1.88
C THR A 137 -1.67 13.36 2.70
N THR A 138 -1.75 13.97 3.88
CA THR A 138 -3.00 13.95 4.65
C THR A 138 -4.06 14.82 4.00
N LEU A 139 -3.68 15.97 3.44
CA LEU A 139 -4.59 16.81 2.68
C LEU A 139 -5.14 16.08 1.45
N LEU A 140 -4.28 15.40 0.68
CA LEU A 140 -4.67 14.57 -0.46
C LEU A 140 -5.75 13.55 -0.07
N GLN A 141 -5.53 12.84 1.04
CA GLN A 141 -6.47 11.85 1.56
C GLN A 141 -7.75 12.47 2.12
N SER A 142 -7.66 13.65 2.76
CA SER A 142 -8.82 14.41 3.24
C SER A 142 -9.71 14.86 2.09
N ILE A 143 -9.14 15.34 0.98
CA ILE A 143 -9.92 15.72 -0.21
C ILE A 143 -10.50 14.47 -0.88
N ALA A 144 -9.74 13.37 -0.97
CA ALA A 144 -10.24 12.09 -1.45
C ALA A 144 -11.40 11.55 -0.58
N LEU A 145 -11.35 11.79 0.74
CA LEU A 145 -12.43 11.40 1.65
C LEU A 145 -13.67 12.23 1.40
N LEU A 146 -13.53 13.54 1.17
CA LEU A 146 -14.65 14.38 0.79
C LEU A 146 -15.31 13.87 -0.51
N TYR A 147 -14.51 13.58 -1.53
CA TYR A 147 -15.00 12.99 -2.79
C TYR A 147 -15.74 11.66 -2.53
N TRP A 148 -15.16 10.79 -1.72
CA TRP A 148 -15.76 9.52 -1.32
C TRP A 148 -17.11 9.70 -0.61
N LEU A 149 -17.20 10.64 0.33
CA LEU A 149 -18.43 10.94 1.09
C LEU A 149 -19.57 11.45 0.21
N VAL A 150 -19.24 12.35 -0.72
CA VAL A 150 -20.21 12.95 -1.66
C VAL A 150 -20.71 11.90 -2.62
N ASP A 151 -19.82 11.09 -3.21
CA ASP A 151 -20.21 10.07 -4.20
C ASP A 151 -21.02 8.93 -3.58
N TYR A 152 -20.73 8.57 -2.32
CA TYR A 152 -21.55 7.62 -1.56
C TYR A 152 -22.90 8.15 -1.11
N LYS A 153 -23.19 9.43 -1.37
CA LYS A 153 -24.42 10.10 -0.95
C LYS A 153 -24.70 9.92 0.54
N ILE A 154 -23.66 10.01 1.37
CA ILE A 154 -23.81 9.87 2.84
C ILE A 154 -24.70 10.97 3.43
N PHE A 155 -24.85 12.08 2.70
CA PHE A 155 -25.78 13.16 3.03
C PHE A 155 -27.26 12.79 2.78
N ASP A 156 -27.54 11.70 2.08
CA ASP A 156 -28.90 11.20 1.89
C ASP A 156 -29.31 10.34 3.08
N ASN A 157 -30.54 10.56 3.58
CA ASN A 157 -31.14 9.86 4.72
C ASN A 157 -30.20 9.82 5.94
N ILE A 158 -30.02 11.00 6.56
CA ILE A 158 -29.06 11.21 7.64
C ILE A 158 -29.56 10.57 8.93
N ASP A 159 -28.87 9.50 9.36
CA ASP A 159 -29.06 8.86 10.66
C ASP A 159 -27.98 9.29 11.66
N PHE A 160 -28.22 9.11 12.96
CA PHE A 160 -27.26 9.47 14.02
C PHE A 160 -25.83 8.94 13.79
N PRO A 161 -25.61 7.66 13.39
CA PRO A 161 -24.26 7.17 13.10
C PRO A 161 -23.58 7.90 11.93
N LYS A 162 -24.34 8.26 10.90
CA LYS A 162 -23.83 9.02 9.75
C LYS A 162 -23.43 10.44 10.16
N VAL A 163 -24.25 11.10 11.00
CA VAL A 163 -23.92 12.42 11.55
C VAL A 163 -22.61 12.38 12.33
N LEU A 164 -22.46 11.43 13.24
CA LEU A 164 -21.25 11.31 14.06
C LEU A 164 -20.01 11.12 13.17
N PHE A 165 -20.10 10.24 12.17
CA PHE A 165 -19.01 10.02 11.22
C PHE A 165 -18.69 11.27 10.39
N LEU A 166 -19.72 11.97 9.89
CA LEU A 166 -19.55 13.21 9.12
C LEU A 166 -18.87 14.31 9.95
N VAL A 167 -19.26 14.50 11.21
CA VAL A 167 -18.65 15.50 12.10
C VAL A 167 -17.16 15.20 12.30
N ILE A 168 -16.80 13.93 12.56
CA ILE A 168 -15.40 13.51 12.71
C ILE A 168 -14.63 13.73 11.40
N ALA A 169 -15.20 13.29 10.27
CA ALA A 169 -14.56 13.40 8.96
C ALA A 169 -14.32 14.86 8.55
N ILE A 170 -15.35 15.72 8.66
CA ILE A 170 -15.25 17.14 8.35
C ILE A 170 -14.26 17.83 9.29
N GLY A 171 -14.32 17.54 10.60
CA GLY A 171 -13.38 18.08 11.58
C GLY A 171 -11.92 17.72 11.24
N ALA A 172 -11.66 16.47 10.85
CA ALA A 172 -10.34 16.03 10.45
C ALA A 172 -9.88 16.61 9.11
N ILE A 173 -10.79 16.79 8.14
CA ILE A 173 -10.52 17.46 6.86
C ILE A 173 -10.12 18.92 7.11
N LEU A 174 -10.91 19.65 7.90
CA LEU A 174 -10.62 21.04 8.28
C LEU A 174 -9.29 21.14 9.02
N PHE A 175 -9.03 20.23 9.96
CA PHE A 175 -7.76 20.17 10.67
C PHE A 175 -6.57 19.96 9.72
N SER A 176 -6.69 19.07 8.73
CA SER A 176 -5.63 18.87 7.74
C SER A 176 -5.46 20.09 6.82
N LEU A 177 -6.54 20.74 6.41
CA LEU A 177 -6.52 21.96 5.59
C LEU A 177 -5.83 23.11 6.31
N ILE A 178 -6.20 23.36 7.57
CA ILE A 178 -5.60 24.43 8.38
C ILE A 178 -4.10 24.19 8.50
N ASN A 179 -3.66 23.00 8.94
CA ASN A 179 -2.24 22.72 9.10
C ASN A 179 -1.46 22.86 7.77
N ALA A 180 -2.02 22.37 6.66
CA ALA A 180 -1.36 22.44 5.35
C ALA A 180 -1.25 23.86 4.77
N LEU A 181 -2.12 24.80 5.17
CA LEU A 181 -2.13 26.18 4.67
C LEU A 181 -1.44 27.17 5.61
N THR A 182 -1.61 27.02 6.93
CA THR A 182 -1.18 28.02 7.92
C THR A 182 0.24 27.83 8.45
N LYS A 183 0.98 26.80 8.01
CA LYS A 183 2.37 26.56 8.44
C LYS A 183 2.51 26.59 9.98
N ILE A 184 1.51 26.08 10.69
CA ILE A 184 1.60 25.91 12.14
C ILE A 184 2.59 24.78 12.42
N ASN A 185 3.52 24.99 13.35
CA ASN A 185 4.45 23.94 13.73
C ASN A 185 3.70 22.78 14.40
N LEU A 186 3.79 21.60 13.79
CA LEU A 186 3.11 20.42 14.28
C LEU A 186 3.80 19.85 15.53
N GLY A 187 3.13 19.99 16.68
CA GLY A 187 3.49 19.30 17.91
C GLY A 187 3.38 17.77 17.78
N LYS A 188 3.98 17.03 18.73
CA LYS A 188 3.95 15.55 18.73
C LYS A 188 2.52 15.00 18.71
N SER A 189 1.61 15.59 19.47
CA SER A 189 0.21 15.14 19.53
C SER A 189 -0.50 15.30 18.18
N ASN A 190 -0.32 16.43 17.50
CA ASN A 190 -0.94 16.69 16.20
C ASN A 190 -0.40 15.75 15.13
N ARG A 191 0.92 15.48 15.13
CA ARG A 191 1.54 14.50 14.22
C ARG A 191 1.01 13.10 14.43
N LEU A 192 0.88 12.69 15.69
CA LEU A 192 0.33 11.38 16.05
C LEU A 192 -1.12 11.26 15.56
N PHE A 193 -1.96 12.25 15.85
CA PHE A 193 -3.36 12.28 15.41
C PHE A 193 -3.47 12.21 13.89
N LEU A 194 -2.75 13.07 13.15
CA LEU A 194 -2.78 13.09 11.68
C LEU A 194 -2.29 11.77 11.07
N SER A 195 -1.28 11.15 11.67
CA SER A 195 -0.77 9.86 11.18
C SER A 195 -1.78 8.73 11.41
N ILE A 196 -2.38 8.64 12.59
CA ILE A 196 -3.41 7.64 12.89
C ILE A 196 -4.63 7.85 11.99
N TRP A 197 -5.09 9.10 11.86
CA TRP A 197 -6.20 9.46 10.98
C TRP A 197 -5.93 9.05 9.53
N SER A 198 -4.74 9.38 9.01
CA SER A 198 -4.33 9.00 7.67
C SER A 198 -4.29 7.48 7.46
N SER A 199 -3.79 6.71 8.44
CA SER A 199 -3.83 5.25 8.39
C SER A 199 -5.25 4.70 8.38
N PHE A 200 -6.15 5.29 9.17
CA PHE A 200 -7.57 4.91 9.20
C PHE A 200 -8.27 5.19 7.87
N VAL A 201 -8.11 6.40 7.31
CA VAL A 201 -8.71 6.79 6.02
C VAL A 201 -8.21 5.88 4.90
N LEU A 202 -6.90 5.60 4.84
CA LEU A 202 -6.36 4.71 3.80
C LEU A 202 -6.84 3.27 3.96
N MET A 203 -7.03 2.79 5.19
CA MET A 203 -7.65 1.49 5.47
C MET A 203 -9.09 1.45 4.96
N CYS A 204 -9.90 2.49 5.20
CA CYS A 204 -11.27 2.56 4.67
C CYS A 204 -11.30 2.53 3.13
N PHE A 205 -10.47 3.34 2.45
CA PHE A 205 -10.38 3.30 0.99
C PHE A 205 -9.92 1.96 0.44
N ALA A 206 -9.03 1.28 1.16
CA ALA A 206 -8.54 -0.03 0.76
C ALA A 206 -9.61 -1.11 0.89
N VAL A 207 -10.31 -1.15 2.03
CA VAL A 207 -11.41 -2.09 2.24
C VAL A 207 -12.51 -1.87 1.21
N ASP A 208 -12.90 -0.62 0.96
CA ASP A 208 -13.88 -0.27 -0.07
C ASP A 208 -13.42 -0.73 -1.47
N ASN A 209 -12.16 -0.44 -1.82
CA ASN A 209 -11.58 -0.86 -3.09
C ASN A 209 -11.54 -2.40 -3.23
N ILE A 210 -11.05 -3.12 -2.22
CA ILE A 210 -10.97 -4.59 -2.25
C ILE A 210 -12.37 -5.19 -2.41
N ILE A 211 -13.35 -4.76 -1.60
CA ILE A 211 -14.71 -5.30 -1.68
C ILE A 211 -15.28 -5.11 -3.09
N ARG A 212 -15.12 -3.92 -3.67
CA ARG A 212 -15.67 -3.60 -5.00
C ARG A 212 -14.97 -4.34 -6.12
N VAL A 213 -13.64 -4.37 -6.12
CA VAL A 213 -12.85 -5.03 -7.16
C VAL A 213 -13.11 -6.54 -7.16
N PHE A 214 -13.15 -7.17 -5.99
CA PHE A 214 -13.46 -8.60 -5.91
C PHE A 214 -14.93 -8.92 -6.19
N SER A 215 -15.85 -7.97 -6.01
CA SER A 215 -17.25 -8.15 -6.42
C SER A 215 -17.48 -8.13 -7.94
N ASN A 216 -16.53 -7.57 -8.71
CA ASN A 216 -16.62 -7.55 -10.18
C ASN A 216 -16.29 -8.90 -10.83
N GLY A 217 -15.76 -9.87 -10.08
CA GLY A 217 -15.36 -11.18 -10.58
C GLY A 217 -14.04 -11.16 -11.37
N ASP A 218 -13.74 -12.26 -12.06
CA ASP A 218 -12.51 -12.37 -12.83
C ASP A 218 -12.58 -11.55 -14.14
N ILE A 219 -11.42 -11.12 -14.65
CA ILE A 219 -11.29 -10.41 -15.94
C ILE A 219 -11.85 -11.24 -17.11
N ASP A 220 -11.74 -12.57 -17.04
CA ASP A 220 -12.25 -13.51 -18.05
C ASP A 220 -13.78 -13.56 -18.12
N GLN A 221 -14.46 -13.10 -17.07
CA GLN A 221 -15.92 -13.16 -16.95
C GLN A 221 -16.60 -11.88 -17.48
N GLN A 222 -15.80 -10.89 -17.93
CA GLN A 222 -16.33 -9.61 -18.37
C GLN A 222 -16.85 -9.69 -19.81
N ASN A 223 -17.96 -8.99 -20.07
CA ASN A 223 -18.66 -9.05 -21.37
C ASN A 223 -17.99 -8.23 -22.48
N SER A 224 -17.08 -7.31 -22.15
CA SER A 224 -16.43 -6.43 -23.13
C SER A 224 -14.95 -6.20 -22.80
N LEU A 225 -14.15 -5.95 -23.84
CA LEU A 225 -12.73 -5.65 -23.69
C LEU A 225 -12.47 -4.41 -22.83
N MET A 226 -13.31 -3.37 -22.95
CA MET A 226 -13.17 -2.16 -22.13
C MET A 226 -13.42 -2.44 -20.65
N THR A 227 -14.45 -3.22 -20.33
CA THR A 227 -14.70 -3.67 -18.95
C THR A 227 -13.58 -4.58 -18.43
N SER A 228 -13.01 -5.45 -19.27
CA SER A 228 -11.85 -6.28 -18.90
C SER A 228 -10.63 -5.43 -18.55
N ILE A 229 -10.34 -4.39 -19.34
CA ILE A 229 -9.23 -3.45 -19.06
C ILE A 229 -9.48 -2.68 -17.77
N GLU A 230 -10.70 -2.21 -17.55
CA GLU A 230 -11.08 -1.50 -16.34
C GLU A 230 -10.86 -2.35 -15.08
N VAL A 231 -11.36 -3.60 -15.10
CA VAL A 231 -11.18 -4.57 -14.00
C VAL A 231 -9.69 -4.92 -13.84
N ALA A 232 -8.92 -5.05 -14.92
CA ALA A 232 -7.48 -5.27 -14.84
C ALA A 232 -6.75 -4.13 -14.12
N ILE A 233 -7.07 -2.88 -14.48
CA ILE A 233 -6.52 -1.68 -13.84
C ILE A 233 -6.89 -1.63 -12.35
N GLN A 234 -8.12 -1.98 -12.02
CA GLN A 234 -8.61 -2.08 -10.65
C GLN A 234 -7.79 -3.07 -9.81
N TYR A 235 -7.64 -4.32 -10.27
CA TYR A 235 -6.81 -5.34 -9.61
C TYR A 235 -5.35 -4.89 -9.49
N PHE A 236 -4.80 -4.26 -10.53
CA PHE A 236 -3.45 -3.71 -10.51
C PHE A 236 -3.26 -2.65 -9.41
N PHE A 237 -4.21 -1.72 -9.23
CA PHE A 237 -4.15 -0.75 -8.13
C PHE A 237 -4.31 -1.37 -6.75
N VAL A 238 -5.10 -2.44 -6.60
CA VAL A 238 -5.12 -3.25 -5.37
C VAL A 238 -3.73 -3.83 -5.10
N GLY A 239 -3.06 -4.34 -6.13
CA GLY A 239 -1.68 -4.82 -6.05
C GLY A 239 -0.71 -3.76 -5.53
N ILE A 240 -0.69 -2.57 -6.15
CA ILE A 240 0.16 -1.43 -5.76
C ILE A 240 -0.09 -1.03 -4.30
N SER A 241 -1.36 -0.96 -3.90
CA SER A 241 -1.73 -0.44 -2.58
C SER A 241 -1.56 -1.46 -1.45
N SER A 242 -1.61 -2.75 -1.75
CA SER A 242 -1.72 -3.85 -0.77
C SER A 242 -0.68 -3.79 0.36
N VAL A 243 0.60 -3.56 0.06
CA VAL A 243 1.68 -3.50 1.06
C VAL A 243 1.46 -2.37 2.07
N TYR A 244 1.05 -1.19 1.58
CA TYR A 244 0.77 -0.04 2.44
C TYR A 244 -0.48 -0.24 3.28
N VAL A 245 -1.49 -0.92 2.73
CA VAL A 245 -2.73 -1.24 3.43
C VAL A 245 -2.45 -2.20 4.58
N VAL A 246 -1.75 -3.29 4.32
CA VAL A 246 -1.37 -4.26 5.36
C VAL A 246 -0.48 -3.61 6.42
N GLN A 247 0.47 -2.75 6.03
CA GLN A 247 1.28 -1.99 6.98
C GLN A 247 0.43 -1.04 7.85
N ASN A 248 -0.54 -0.33 7.28
CA ASN A 248 -1.42 0.55 8.06
C ASN A 248 -2.31 -0.25 9.02
N ILE A 249 -2.86 -1.38 8.58
CA ILE A 249 -3.64 -2.28 9.45
C ILE A 249 -2.77 -2.76 10.60
N TYR A 250 -1.55 -3.23 10.33
CA TYR A 250 -0.60 -3.65 11.36
C TYR A 250 -0.32 -2.54 12.40
N MET A 251 -0.11 -1.31 11.93
CA MET A 251 0.12 -0.15 12.82
C MET A 251 -1.11 0.20 13.67
N LEU A 252 -2.33 0.09 13.11
CA LEU A 252 -3.57 0.37 13.83
C LEU A 252 -3.92 -0.73 14.85
N LEU A 253 -3.75 -1.99 14.49
CA LEU A 253 -4.03 -3.13 15.38
C LEU A 253 -3.17 -3.10 16.65
N ALA A 254 -1.98 -2.51 16.59
CA ALA A 254 -1.09 -2.35 17.74
C ALA A 254 -1.65 -1.42 18.85
N PHE A 255 -2.76 -0.70 18.60
CA PHE A 255 -3.50 0.08 19.60
C PHE A 255 -4.64 -0.69 20.27
N LEU A 256 -4.96 -1.91 19.83
CA LEU A 256 -5.98 -2.73 20.46
C LEU A 256 -5.45 -3.33 21.76
N PRO A 257 -6.24 -3.34 22.85
CA PRO A 257 -5.79 -3.82 24.14
C PRO A 257 -5.50 -5.33 24.11
N GLU A 258 -4.27 -5.71 24.48
CA GLU A 258 -3.89 -7.11 24.69
C GLU A 258 -3.78 -7.39 26.20
N LYS A 259 -4.20 -8.59 26.63
CA LYS A 259 -4.09 -9.04 28.03
C LYS A 259 -2.65 -9.28 28.51
N ASN A 260 -1.64 -8.96 27.69
CA ASN A 260 -0.26 -9.33 27.90
C ASN A 260 0.53 -8.21 28.60
N THR A 261 1.49 -8.56 29.46
CA THR A 261 2.34 -7.61 30.21
C THR A 261 3.16 -6.67 29.32
N LYS A 262 3.35 -7.04 28.04
CA LYS A 262 4.08 -6.26 27.04
C LYS A 262 3.24 -5.20 26.33
N TYR A 263 1.93 -5.08 26.57
CA TYR A 263 1.06 -4.15 25.84
C TYR A 263 1.54 -2.68 25.92
N LYS A 264 2.06 -2.24 27.07
CA LYS A 264 2.64 -0.89 27.22
C LYS A 264 3.79 -0.63 26.24
N GLN A 265 4.64 -1.65 26.01
CA GLN A 265 5.76 -1.55 25.07
C GLN A 265 5.27 -1.56 23.63
N THR A 266 4.29 -2.41 23.29
CA THR A 266 3.63 -2.42 21.98
C THR A 266 3.02 -1.05 21.66
N LEU A 267 2.28 -0.46 22.59
CA LEU A 267 1.67 0.86 22.43
C LEU A 267 2.71 1.97 22.27
N TYR A 268 3.82 1.91 23.02
CA TYR A 268 4.92 2.85 22.87
C TYR A 268 5.55 2.75 21.47
N ASN A 269 5.81 1.53 20.99
CA ASN A 269 6.37 1.29 19.66
C ASN A 269 5.41 1.75 18.55
N ALA A 270 4.11 1.49 18.69
CA ALA A 270 3.08 1.96 17.75
C ALA A 270 3.05 3.49 17.67
N LYS A 271 2.99 4.18 18.81
CA LYS A 271 3.07 5.66 18.86
C LYS A 271 4.35 6.17 18.22
N LYS A 272 5.48 5.54 18.50
CA LYS A 272 6.77 5.90 17.92
C LYS A 272 6.78 5.73 16.40
N MET A 273 6.26 4.62 15.87
CA MET A 273 6.16 4.38 14.42
C MET A 273 5.32 5.47 13.73
N HIS A 274 4.15 5.83 14.29
CA HIS A 274 3.33 6.92 13.75
C HIS A 274 4.04 8.29 13.83
N LEU A 275 4.74 8.57 14.93
CA LEU A 275 5.50 9.81 15.07
C LEU A 275 6.67 9.88 14.09
N ASP A 276 7.47 8.83 13.99
CA ASP A 276 8.67 8.77 13.14
C ASP A 276 8.31 8.84 11.65
N ARG A 277 7.14 8.29 11.27
CA ARG A 277 6.58 8.36 9.93
C ARG A 277 6.18 9.78 9.51
N TYR A 278 5.56 10.53 10.41
CA TYR A 278 4.99 11.83 10.07
C TYR A 278 6.07 12.91 10.09
N SER A 279 6.36 13.52 8.94
CA SER A 279 7.41 14.53 8.83
C SER A 279 7.13 15.74 9.71
N ASN A 280 8.20 16.27 10.31
CA ASN A 280 8.19 17.56 10.98
C ASN A 280 8.47 18.73 10.01
N LEU A 281 8.70 18.44 8.72
CA LEU A 281 8.90 19.45 7.69
C LEU A 281 7.56 19.85 7.09
N GLN A 282 7.34 21.16 7.01
CA GLN A 282 6.14 21.71 6.40
C GLN A 282 6.22 21.64 4.89
N VAL A 283 5.06 21.37 4.28
CA VAL A 283 4.93 21.37 2.82
C VAL A 283 4.83 22.83 2.34
N SER A 284 5.51 23.15 1.25
CA SER A 284 5.42 24.49 0.67
C SER A 284 3.99 24.77 0.20
N THR A 285 3.48 25.97 0.45
CA THR A 285 2.12 26.39 0.05
C THR A 285 1.85 26.17 -1.44
N ARG A 286 2.87 26.31 -2.31
CA ARG A 286 2.74 26.03 -3.76
C ARG A 286 2.42 24.55 -4.05
N HIS A 287 3.05 23.62 -3.33
CA HIS A 287 2.74 22.19 -3.45
C HIS A 287 1.36 21.86 -2.87
N THR A 288 0.95 22.55 -1.79
CA THR A 288 -0.40 22.44 -1.24
C THR A 288 -1.47 22.88 -2.23
N LEU A 289 -1.29 24.06 -2.86
CA LEU A 289 -2.21 24.56 -3.89
C LEU A 289 -2.26 23.63 -5.10
N LEU A 290 -1.11 23.15 -5.56
CA LEU A 290 -1.04 22.18 -6.66
C LEU A 290 -1.76 20.86 -6.32
N CYS A 291 -1.68 20.39 -5.06
CA CYS A 291 -2.46 19.25 -4.57
C CYS A 291 -3.97 19.51 -4.69
N ILE A 292 -4.45 20.65 -4.18
CA ILE A 292 -5.86 21.00 -4.20
C ILE A 292 -6.37 21.07 -5.65
N CYS A 293 -5.65 21.78 -6.54
CA CYS A 293 -6.02 21.88 -7.95
C CYS A 293 -6.04 20.51 -8.64
N TYR A 294 -5.02 19.67 -8.39
CA TYR A 294 -4.94 18.33 -8.97
C TYR A 294 -6.14 17.45 -8.58
N CYS A 295 -6.44 17.40 -7.28
CA CYS A 295 -7.59 16.65 -6.78
C CYS A 295 -8.91 17.19 -7.32
N ALA A 296 -9.09 18.52 -7.29
CA ALA A 296 -10.32 19.15 -7.74
C ALA A 296 -10.59 18.86 -9.22
N ILE A 297 -9.59 18.99 -10.09
CA ILE A 297 -9.73 18.70 -11.53
C ILE A 297 -10.13 17.23 -11.72
N LEU A 298 -9.38 16.28 -11.15
CA LEU A 298 -9.65 14.87 -11.39
C LEU A 298 -10.97 14.39 -10.79
N PHE A 299 -11.30 14.81 -9.56
CA PHE A 299 -12.55 14.40 -8.92
C PHE A 299 -13.78 15.05 -9.56
N VAL A 300 -13.74 16.34 -9.89
CA VAL A 300 -14.87 17.00 -10.57
C VAL A 300 -15.09 16.42 -11.96
N LEU A 301 -14.02 16.22 -12.73
CA LEU A 301 -14.14 15.57 -14.04
C LEU A 301 -14.70 14.15 -13.90
N ASN A 302 -14.25 13.37 -12.91
CA ASN A 302 -14.80 12.04 -12.69
C ASN A 302 -16.28 12.07 -12.28
N SER A 303 -16.70 13.03 -11.44
CA SER A 303 -18.10 13.19 -11.04
C SER A 303 -19.03 13.56 -12.21
N ILE A 304 -18.53 14.30 -13.20
CA ILE A 304 -19.32 14.72 -14.36
C ILE A 304 -19.37 13.61 -15.42
N TYR A 305 -18.22 13.01 -15.74
CA TYR A 305 -18.08 12.11 -16.89
C TYR A 305 -18.06 10.62 -16.53
N ASN A 306 -17.96 10.26 -15.25
CA ASN A 306 -17.89 8.88 -14.76
C ASN A 306 -16.84 8.03 -15.50
N PHE A 307 -15.64 8.57 -15.71
CA PHE A 307 -14.58 7.90 -16.48
C PHE A 307 -14.21 6.53 -15.90
N ILE A 308 -14.08 6.45 -14.58
CA ILE A 308 -13.80 5.22 -13.84
C ILE A 308 -14.54 5.24 -12.50
N PRO A 309 -14.77 4.08 -11.88
CA PRO A 309 -15.39 4.01 -10.58
C PRO A 309 -14.65 4.82 -9.53
N ARG A 310 -15.40 5.42 -8.59
CA ARG A 310 -14.86 6.29 -7.53
C ARG A 310 -13.66 5.70 -6.77
N HIS A 311 -13.73 4.41 -6.42
CA HIS A 311 -12.70 3.73 -5.66
C HIS A 311 -11.39 3.66 -6.46
N THR A 312 -11.48 3.37 -7.76
CA THR A 312 -10.34 3.41 -8.68
C THR A 312 -9.80 4.83 -8.83
N MET A 313 -10.66 5.84 -8.98
CA MET A 313 -10.22 7.24 -9.10
C MET A 313 -9.46 7.73 -7.86
N ILE A 314 -9.92 7.37 -6.66
CA ILE A 314 -9.20 7.67 -5.41
C ILE A 314 -7.78 7.10 -5.45
N TRP A 315 -7.63 5.83 -5.86
CA TRP A 315 -6.30 5.20 -5.94
C TRP A 315 -5.43 5.77 -7.06
N VAL A 316 -6.02 6.12 -8.21
CA VAL A 316 -5.33 6.85 -9.28
C VAL A 316 -4.73 8.12 -8.69
N VAL A 317 -5.52 8.96 -8.01
CA VAL A 317 -5.05 10.23 -7.43
C VAL A 317 -3.95 9.98 -6.37
N ILE A 318 -4.14 9.01 -5.47
CA ILE A 318 -3.17 8.70 -4.41
C ILE A 318 -1.81 8.24 -4.98
N VAL A 319 -1.82 7.42 -6.03
CA VAL A 319 -0.61 6.85 -6.64
C VAL A 319 0.08 7.85 -7.58
N THR A 320 -0.69 8.59 -8.38
CA THR A 320 -0.14 9.47 -9.42
C THR A 320 0.35 10.81 -8.89
N PHE A 321 -0.25 11.35 -7.82
CA PHE A 321 0.14 12.66 -7.31
C PHE A 321 1.61 12.74 -6.83
N PRO A 322 2.15 11.77 -6.08
CA PRO A 322 3.57 11.74 -5.73
C PRO A 322 4.49 11.71 -6.96
N ILE A 323 4.10 10.99 -8.01
CA ILE A 323 4.86 10.89 -9.27
C ILE A 323 4.88 12.25 -9.96
N LEU A 324 3.74 12.92 -10.05
CA LEU A 324 3.64 14.27 -10.61
C LEU A 324 4.53 15.27 -9.86
N LEU A 325 4.55 15.22 -8.53
CA LEU A 325 5.44 16.08 -7.74
C LEU A 325 6.92 15.83 -8.03
N GLN A 326 7.33 14.59 -8.28
CA GLN A 326 8.71 14.26 -8.66
C GLN A 326 9.06 14.81 -10.04
N ILE A 327 8.15 14.66 -11.02
CA ILE A 327 8.33 15.18 -12.38
C ILE A 327 8.47 16.71 -12.36
N VAL A 328 7.59 17.40 -11.63
CA VAL A 328 7.64 18.88 -11.50
C VAL A 328 8.96 19.34 -10.86
N LYS A 329 9.45 18.61 -9.84
CA LYS A 329 10.74 18.92 -9.20
C LYS A 329 11.91 18.72 -10.16
N TRP A 330 11.92 17.62 -10.90
CA TRP A 330 12.95 17.31 -11.89
C TRP A 330 13.00 18.36 -13.01
N ALA A 331 11.83 18.73 -13.56
CA ALA A 331 11.74 19.76 -14.61
C ALA A 331 12.28 21.12 -14.13
N ARG A 332 11.98 21.51 -12.88
CA ARG A 332 12.51 22.76 -12.31
C ARG A 332 14.03 22.70 -12.09
N GLN A 333 14.59 21.56 -11.69
CA GLN A 333 16.03 21.41 -11.54
C GLN A 333 16.77 21.54 -12.88
N LYS A 334 16.21 20.96 -13.95
CA LYS A 334 16.76 21.05 -15.31
C LYS A 334 16.74 22.48 -15.87
N ASN A 335 15.72 23.28 -15.55
CA ASN A 335 15.65 24.68 -16.01
C ASN A 335 16.56 25.64 -15.23
N ASN A 336 17.06 25.22 -14.06
CA ASN A 336 17.95 26.02 -13.21
C ASN A 336 19.43 25.61 -13.32
N SER A 337 19.74 24.61 -14.15
CA SER A 337 21.08 24.16 -14.53
C SER A 337 21.38 24.58 -15.95
#